data_AF-A0A937ZRP2-F1
#
_entry.id   AF-A0A937ZRP2-F1
#
_cell.length_a   1.000
_cell.length_b   1.000
_cell.length_c   1.000
_cell.angle_alpha   90.00
_cell.angle_beta   90.00
_cell.angle_gamma   90.00
#
_symmetry.space_group_name_H-M   'P 1'
#
loop_
_entity.id
_entity.type
_entity.pdbx_description
1 polymer ?
#
loop_
_entity_poly.entity_id
_entity_poly.type
_entity_poly.pdbx_seq_one_letter_code
_entity_poly.pdbx_strand_id
1 'polypeptide(L)'
;MAIGLSPGQRARFAAALDLLAGKLLEDEARIGIAFPYVTLPSGAWDLMPASVSAGYGETGWSHGNWFCGFWVGLHVAAALHTGHDAHFGLARERMRLVAPRADDPNTHDIGFIFEASALRLMHAAGDSSQAAIAMTAAGRLCARTIVTERGAYLSSWRPLDDARARRLGHRHHDQFAAALLGGRTQR
;
A
#
# COMPACT_ATOMS: atom_id res chain seq x y z
N MET A 1 8.07 21.98 22.70
CA MET A 1 7.67 23.19 21.94
C MET A 1 7.33 22.75 20.53
N ALA A 2 6.07 22.79 20.12
CA ALA A 2 5.72 22.62 18.72
C ALA A 2 6.07 23.91 17.98
N ILE A 3 6.95 23.84 16.99
CA ILE A 3 7.26 24.98 16.13
C ILE A 3 6.02 25.22 15.27
N GLY A 4 5.24 26.24 15.61
CA GLY A 4 4.08 26.64 14.82
C GLY A 4 4.53 27.20 13.47
N LEU A 5 3.80 26.86 12.40
CA LEU A 5 4.03 27.45 11.08
C LEU A 5 3.77 28.97 11.13
N SER A 6 4.52 29.76 10.37
CA SER A 6 4.19 31.17 10.14
C SER A 6 2.96 31.30 9.22
N PRO A 7 2.28 32.46 9.19
CA PRO A 7 1.18 32.69 8.26
C PRO A 7 1.58 32.44 6.79
N GLY A 8 2.76 32.91 6.38
CA GLY A 8 3.26 32.71 5.02
C GLY A 8 3.67 31.26 4.72
N GLN A 9 4.03 30.45 5.73
CA GLN A 9 4.22 29.01 5.55
C GLN A 9 2.87 28.29 5.38
N ARG A 10 1.88 28.61 6.22
CA ARG A 10 0.52 28.05 6.09
C ARG A 10 -0.09 28.31 4.72
N ALA A 11 0.03 29.55 4.22
CA ALA A 11 -0.48 29.91 2.89
C ALA A 11 0.15 29.08 1.77
N ARG A 12 1.47 28.83 1.84
CA ARG A 12 2.17 28.01 0.84
C ARG A 12 1.78 26.53 0.91
N PHE A 13 1.62 25.99 2.11
CA PHE A 13 1.14 24.62 2.28
C PHE A 13 -0.29 24.45 1.76
N ALA A 14 -1.19 25.39 2.08
CA ALA A 14 -2.55 25.38 1.55
C ALA A 14 -2.56 25.41 0.01
N ALA A 15 -1.82 26.33 -0.60
CA ALA A 15 -1.72 26.42 -2.06
C ALA A 15 -1.17 25.14 -2.72
N ALA A 16 -0.20 24.47 -2.07
CA ALA A 16 0.32 23.20 -2.55
C ALA A 16 -0.73 22.07 -2.46
N LEU A 17 -1.49 22.02 -1.36
CA LEU A 17 -2.55 21.02 -1.19
C LEU A 17 -3.73 21.27 -2.14
N ASP A 18 -4.07 22.52 -2.42
CA ASP A 18 -5.07 22.89 -3.43
C ASP A 18 -4.65 22.41 -4.82
N LEU A 19 -3.38 22.64 -5.19
CA LEU A 19 -2.83 22.16 -6.45
C LEU A 19 -2.88 20.62 -6.55
N LEU A 20 -2.53 19.92 -5.48
CA LEU A 20 -2.57 18.45 -5.44
C LEU A 20 -4.00 17.90 -5.53
N ALA A 21 -4.96 18.52 -4.84
CA ALA A 21 -6.37 18.13 -4.91
C ALA A 21 -6.95 18.34 -6.32
N GLY A 22 -6.65 19.48 -6.94
CA GLY A 22 -7.05 19.76 -8.32
C GLY A 22 -6.43 18.75 -9.30
N LYS A 23 -5.12 18.48 -9.16
CA LYS A 23 -4.42 17.53 -10.02
C LYS A 23 -4.97 16.10 -9.89
N LEU A 24 -5.34 15.71 -8.67
CA LEU A 24 -5.95 14.42 -8.41
C LEU A 24 -7.26 14.24 -9.19
N LEU A 25 -8.11 15.27 -9.27
CA LEU A 25 -9.35 15.23 -10.05
C LEU A 25 -9.09 15.15 -11.55
N GLU A 26 -8.09 15.87 -12.06
CA GLU A 26 -7.70 15.79 -13.47
C GLU A 26 -7.25 14.38 -13.87
N ASP A 27 -6.47 13.73 -13.00
CA ASP A 27 -5.96 12.37 -13.26
C ASP A 27 -7.08 11.34 -13.10
N GLU A 28 -7.91 11.47 -12.07
CA GLU A 28 -9.08 10.61 -11.84
C GLU A 28 -10.00 10.53 -13.08
N ALA A 29 -10.20 11.65 -13.77
CA ALA A 29 -10.99 11.71 -15.00
C ALA A 29 -10.36 10.98 -16.19
N ARG A 30 -9.06 10.64 -16.15
CA ARG A 30 -8.30 10.06 -17.27
C ARG A 30 -7.97 8.58 -17.09
N ILE A 31 -7.82 8.11 -15.85
CA ILE A 31 -7.32 6.76 -15.57
C ILE A 31 -8.37 5.64 -15.69
N GLY A 32 -9.63 5.99 -15.97
CA GLY A 32 -10.73 5.03 -16.06
C GLY A 32 -10.88 4.25 -14.76
N ILE A 33 -11.08 2.92 -14.81
CA ILE A 33 -11.22 2.09 -13.59
C ILE A 33 -9.88 1.58 -13.04
N ALA A 34 -8.76 1.87 -13.70
CA ALA A 34 -7.44 1.42 -13.26
C ALA A 34 -6.88 2.34 -12.16
N PHE A 35 -5.74 1.95 -11.59
CA PHE A 35 -5.05 2.69 -10.54
C PHE A 35 -3.63 3.03 -10.99
N PRO A 36 -3.15 4.25 -10.70
CA PRO A 36 -1.78 4.64 -11.00
C PRO A 36 -0.79 3.97 -10.04
N TYR A 37 0.40 3.64 -10.54
CA TYR A 37 1.47 3.10 -9.70
C TYR A 37 2.84 3.75 -9.92
N VAL A 38 3.25 4.04 -11.16
CA VAL A 38 4.46 4.81 -11.50
C VAL A 38 4.20 5.74 -12.67
N THR A 39 5.09 6.71 -12.86
CA THR A 39 5.08 7.58 -14.03
C THR A 39 6.01 7.03 -15.12
N LEU A 40 5.53 7.07 -16.35
CA LEU A 40 6.33 6.80 -17.54
C LEU A 40 7.24 8.00 -17.85
N PRO A 41 8.28 7.84 -18.69
CA PRO A 41 9.09 8.97 -19.15
C PRO A 41 8.29 10.10 -19.82
N SER A 42 7.09 9.80 -20.33
CA SER A 42 6.16 10.79 -20.88
C SER A 42 5.47 11.67 -19.83
N GLY A 43 5.61 11.34 -18.54
CA GLY A 43 4.88 11.96 -17.44
C GLY A 43 3.47 11.40 -17.24
N ALA A 44 3.01 10.47 -18.08
CA ALA A 44 1.74 9.78 -17.89
C ALA A 44 1.84 8.72 -16.79
N TRP A 45 0.72 8.43 -16.14
CA TRP A 45 0.59 7.28 -15.24
C TRP A 45 0.67 5.98 -16.04
N ASP A 46 1.51 5.06 -15.57
CA ASP A 46 1.31 3.64 -15.86
C ASP A 46 0.23 3.09 -14.92
N LEU A 47 -0.63 2.23 -15.45
CA LEU A 47 -1.91 1.88 -14.84
C LEU A 47 -2.03 0.38 -14.62
N MET A 48 -2.60 0.01 -13.48
CA MET A 48 -2.86 -1.39 -13.13
C MET A 48 -4.24 -1.54 -12.47
N PRO A 49 -5.03 -2.57 -12.81
CA PRO A 49 -6.26 -2.86 -12.09
C PRO A 49 -6.00 -3.19 -10.61
N ALA A 50 -6.90 -2.82 -9.71
CA ALA A 50 -6.78 -3.18 -8.28
C ALA A 50 -6.84 -4.68 -8.04
N SER A 51 -7.49 -5.45 -8.94
CA SER A 51 -7.65 -6.90 -8.84
C SER A 51 -6.36 -7.69 -9.04
N VAL A 52 -5.29 -7.08 -9.55
CA VAL A 52 -4.02 -7.78 -9.79
C VAL A 52 -3.34 -8.09 -8.46
N SER A 53 -3.41 -9.35 -8.04
CA SER A 53 -2.69 -9.89 -6.87
C SER A 53 -1.23 -10.21 -7.21
N ALA A 54 -0.43 -10.44 -6.17
CA ALA A 54 0.93 -10.92 -6.32
C ALA A 54 0.95 -12.40 -6.72
N GLY A 55 1.85 -12.77 -7.62
CA GLY A 55 1.90 -14.13 -8.14
C GLY A 55 2.88 -14.31 -9.29
N TYR A 56 2.95 -15.54 -9.79
CA TYR A 56 3.73 -15.87 -10.97
C TYR A 56 2.89 -15.71 -12.24
N GLY A 57 3.38 -14.90 -13.16
CA GLY A 57 2.91 -14.82 -14.54
C GLY A 57 3.95 -15.38 -15.52
N GLU A 58 3.69 -15.20 -16.81
CA GLU A 58 4.54 -15.69 -17.91
C GLU A 58 5.97 -15.12 -17.87
N THR A 59 6.12 -13.88 -17.41
CA THR A 59 7.40 -13.17 -17.32
C THR A 59 8.08 -13.29 -15.96
N GLY A 60 7.50 -14.05 -15.02
CA GLY A 60 8.03 -14.27 -13.69
C GLY A 60 7.15 -13.71 -12.57
N TRP A 61 7.78 -13.34 -11.46
CA TRP A 61 7.08 -12.88 -10.26
C TRP A 61 6.58 -11.44 -10.40
N SER A 62 5.31 -11.20 -10.07
CA SER A 62 4.69 -9.88 -9.94
C SER A 62 4.28 -9.62 -8.49
N HIS A 63 4.49 -8.39 -8.02
CA HIS A 63 4.01 -7.92 -6.71
C HIS A 63 2.53 -7.51 -6.74
N GLY A 64 1.91 -7.55 -7.92
CA GLY A 64 0.55 -7.06 -8.15
C GLY A 64 0.40 -5.57 -7.83
N ASN A 65 -0.85 -5.13 -7.78
CA ASN A 65 -1.17 -3.74 -7.47
C ASN A 65 -1.30 -3.55 -5.96
N TRP A 66 -0.17 -3.43 -5.27
CA TRP A 66 -0.16 -3.10 -3.84
C TRP A 66 -0.35 -1.60 -3.56
N PHE A 67 -0.30 -0.76 -4.59
CA PHE A 67 -0.42 0.69 -4.52
C PHE A 67 -1.87 1.19 -4.52
N CYS A 68 -2.82 0.36 -4.97
CA CYS A 68 -4.21 0.78 -5.22
C CYS A 68 -4.89 1.45 -4.01
N GLY A 69 -4.49 1.10 -2.79
CA GLY A 69 -5.00 1.73 -1.57
C GLY A 69 -4.61 3.20 -1.41
N PHE A 70 -3.45 3.61 -1.92
CA PHE A 70 -2.98 4.99 -1.81
C PHE A 70 -3.88 5.96 -2.58
N TRP A 71 -4.42 5.56 -3.72
CA TRP A 71 -5.30 6.42 -4.51
C TRP A 71 -6.59 6.76 -3.75
N VAL A 72 -7.18 5.79 -3.06
CA VAL A 72 -8.32 6.03 -2.15
C VAL A 72 -7.93 7.01 -1.04
N GLY A 73 -6.76 6.80 -0.43
CA GLY A 73 -6.24 7.66 0.63
C GLY A 73 -5.99 9.10 0.18
N LEU A 74 -5.51 9.30 -1.05
CA LEU A 74 -5.33 10.63 -1.65
C LEU A 74 -6.65 11.36 -1.80
N HIS A 75 -7.72 10.67 -2.25
CA HIS A 75 -9.05 11.27 -2.29
C HIS A 75 -9.56 11.61 -0.88
N VAL A 76 -9.36 10.75 0.13
CA VAL A 76 -9.73 11.09 1.52
C VAL A 76 -8.96 12.32 2.01
N ALA A 77 -7.65 12.39 1.77
CA ALA A 77 -6.83 13.53 2.18
C ALA A 77 -7.27 14.83 1.48
N ALA A 78 -7.58 14.76 0.18
CA ALA A 78 -8.08 15.90 -0.58
C ALA A 78 -9.46 16.35 -0.07
N ALA A 79 -10.36 15.42 0.30
CA ALA A 79 -11.65 15.74 0.90
C ALA A 79 -11.47 16.48 2.25
N LEU A 80 -10.57 16.00 3.11
CA LEU A 80 -10.29 16.63 4.41
C LEU A 80 -9.67 18.03 4.26
N HIS A 81 -8.84 18.24 3.24
CA HIS A 81 -8.21 19.54 2.98
C HIS A 81 -9.20 20.55 2.38
N THR A 82 -9.92 20.14 1.33
CA THR A 82 -10.78 21.04 0.55
C THR A 82 -12.18 21.21 1.14
N GLY A 83 -12.64 20.26 1.97
CA GLY A 83 -14.03 20.16 2.39
C GLY A 83 -15.01 19.77 1.28
N HIS A 84 -14.52 19.38 0.09
CA HIS A 84 -15.37 19.01 -1.05
C HIS A 84 -15.82 17.54 -0.99
N ASP A 85 -17.13 17.33 -0.95
CA ASP A 85 -17.74 15.99 -0.90
C ASP A 85 -17.45 15.11 -2.12
N ALA A 86 -17.13 15.70 -3.28
CA ALA A 86 -16.81 14.97 -4.51
C ALA A 86 -15.65 13.98 -4.30
N HIS A 87 -14.62 14.38 -3.54
CA HIS A 87 -13.50 13.50 -3.23
C HIS A 87 -13.90 12.30 -2.36
N PHE A 88 -14.82 12.47 -1.40
CA PHE A 88 -15.35 11.33 -0.65
C PHE A 88 -16.17 10.39 -1.52
N GLY A 89 -16.95 10.93 -2.48
CA GLY A 89 -17.65 10.12 -3.47
C GLY A 89 -16.70 9.21 -4.26
N LEU A 90 -15.65 9.80 -4.83
CA LEU A 90 -14.62 9.09 -5.60
C LEU A 90 -13.85 8.09 -4.74
N ALA A 91 -13.49 8.45 -3.50
CA ALA A 91 -12.84 7.54 -2.57
C ALA A 91 -13.70 6.27 -2.32
N ARG A 92 -15.00 6.44 -2.08
CA ARG A 92 -15.94 5.31 -1.89
C ARG A 92 -16.07 4.46 -3.15
N GLU A 93 -16.14 5.08 -4.34
CA GLU A 93 -16.21 4.36 -5.61
C GLU A 93 -14.95 3.53 -5.86
N ARG A 94 -13.77 4.12 -5.69
CA ARG A 94 -12.49 3.42 -5.80
C ARG A 94 -12.37 2.31 -4.77
N MET A 95 -12.86 2.54 -3.55
CA MET A 95 -12.85 1.53 -2.51
C MET A 95 -13.65 0.27 -2.89
N ARG A 96 -14.73 0.39 -3.69
CA ARG A 96 -15.47 -0.78 -4.19
C ARG A 96 -14.60 -1.69 -5.09
N LEU A 97 -13.64 -1.10 -5.81
CA LEU A 97 -12.70 -1.84 -6.65
C LEU A 97 -11.55 -2.47 -5.84
N VAL A 98 -11.17 -1.82 -4.73
CA VAL A 98 -10.10 -2.30 -3.83
C VAL A 98 -10.60 -3.37 -2.85
N ALA A 99 -11.83 -3.26 -2.37
CA ALA A 99 -12.41 -4.11 -1.32
C ALA A 99 -12.24 -5.63 -1.56
N PRO A 100 -12.39 -6.17 -2.79
CA PRO A 100 -12.17 -7.59 -3.05
C PRO A 100 -10.76 -8.10 -2.69
N ARG A 101 -9.75 -7.22 -2.64
CA ARG A 101 -8.37 -7.57 -2.23
C ARG A 101 -8.23 -7.81 -0.73
N ALA A 102 -9.25 -7.57 0.09
CA ALA A 102 -9.18 -7.74 1.54
C ALA A 102 -8.96 -9.20 1.95
N ASP A 103 -9.31 -10.13 1.06
CA ASP A 103 -9.11 -11.57 1.26
C ASP A 103 -7.85 -12.12 0.57
N ASP A 104 -7.01 -11.26 -0.03
CA ASP A 104 -5.82 -11.66 -0.80
C ASP A 104 -4.77 -12.34 0.09
N PRO A 105 -4.48 -13.65 -0.12
CA PRO A 105 -3.54 -14.38 0.73
C PRO A 105 -2.08 -14.22 0.28
N ASN A 106 -1.79 -13.56 -0.84
CA ASN A 106 -0.50 -13.69 -1.53
C ASN A 106 0.53 -12.61 -1.17
N THR A 107 0.13 -11.59 -0.42
CA THR A 107 0.95 -10.40 -0.15
C THR A 107 0.86 -9.91 1.29
N HIS A 108 2.00 -9.45 1.84
CA HIS A 108 2.04 -8.68 3.08
C HIS A 108 1.63 -7.22 2.91
N ASP A 109 1.67 -6.70 1.68
CA ASP A 109 1.32 -5.31 1.39
C ASP A 109 -0.19 -5.05 1.48
N ILE A 110 -0.98 -6.07 1.81
CA ILE A 110 -2.37 -5.89 2.20
C ILE A 110 -2.53 -4.87 3.35
N GLY A 111 -1.50 -4.73 4.20
CA GLY A 111 -1.42 -3.63 5.17
C GLY A 111 -1.45 -2.25 4.50
N PHE A 112 -0.57 -1.99 3.54
CA PHE A 112 -0.56 -0.72 2.79
C PHE A 112 -1.89 -0.48 2.07
N ILE A 113 -2.43 -1.50 1.42
CA ILE A 113 -3.68 -1.39 0.67
C ILE A 113 -4.81 -0.88 1.58
N PHE A 114 -5.04 -1.53 2.74
CA PHE A 114 -6.21 -1.26 3.57
C PHE A 114 -6.00 -0.21 4.66
N GLU A 115 -4.76 0.04 5.08
CA GLU A 115 -4.44 1.17 5.96
C GLU A 115 -4.55 2.52 5.23
N ALA A 116 -4.14 2.57 3.96
CA ALA A 116 -4.25 3.77 3.14
C ALA A 116 -5.66 4.00 2.59
N SER A 117 -6.52 2.98 2.56
CA SER A 117 -7.88 3.06 2.00
C SER A 117 -8.98 2.95 3.06
N ALA A 118 -9.41 1.73 3.39
CA ALA A 118 -10.54 1.46 4.27
C ALA A 118 -10.43 2.16 5.63
N LEU A 119 -9.26 2.12 6.28
CA LEU A 119 -9.07 2.81 7.56
C LEU A 119 -9.16 4.34 7.42
N ARG A 120 -8.70 4.92 6.29
CA ARG A 120 -8.83 6.37 6.05
C ARG A 120 -10.27 6.77 5.83
N LEU A 121 -11.02 6.00 5.05
CA LEU A 121 -12.46 6.22 4.87
C LEU A 121 -13.23 6.06 6.19
N MET A 122 -12.91 5.04 6.98
CA MET A 122 -13.53 4.83 8.29
C MET A 122 -13.29 6.02 9.22
N HIS A 123 -12.03 6.44 9.38
CA HIS A 123 -11.70 7.55 10.27
C HIS A 123 -12.27 8.89 9.81
N ALA A 124 -12.28 9.14 8.49
CA ALA A 124 -12.70 10.42 7.95
C ALA A 124 -14.24 10.54 7.80
N ALA A 125 -14.93 9.44 7.47
CA ALA A 125 -16.36 9.44 7.17
C ALA A 125 -17.22 8.64 8.17
N GLY A 126 -16.63 7.98 9.16
CA GLY A 126 -17.34 7.18 10.16
C GLY A 126 -18.00 5.91 9.62
N ASP A 127 -17.63 5.47 8.41
CA ASP A 127 -18.25 4.31 7.75
C ASP A 127 -17.73 2.99 8.35
N SER A 128 -18.53 2.39 9.23
CA SER A 128 -18.20 1.14 9.93
C SER A 128 -18.08 -0.07 9.00
N SER A 129 -18.66 -0.02 7.80
CA SER A 129 -18.49 -1.10 6.81
C SER A 129 -17.03 -1.22 6.35
N GLN A 130 -16.30 -0.09 6.33
CA GLN A 130 -14.88 -0.08 6.02
C GLN A 130 -14.03 -0.71 7.12
N ALA A 131 -14.46 -0.62 8.38
CA ALA A 131 -13.79 -1.30 9.48
C ALA A 131 -13.83 -2.83 9.30
N ALA A 132 -14.97 -3.39 8.86
CA ALA A 132 -15.09 -4.83 8.60
C ALA A 132 -14.15 -5.30 7.48
N ILE A 133 -14.01 -4.51 6.41
CA ILE A 133 -13.06 -4.78 5.31
C ILE A 133 -11.62 -4.73 5.84
N ALA A 134 -11.26 -3.69 6.61
CA ALA A 134 -9.93 -3.57 7.21
C ALA A 134 -9.61 -4.73 8.18
N MET A 135 -10.60 -5.21 8.94
CA MET A 135 -10.44 -6.37 9.81
C MET A 135 -10.20 -7.68 9.04
N THR A 136 -10.86 -7.85 7.90
CA THR A 136 -10.62 -9.00 7.00
C THR A 136 -9.18 -8.98 6.49
N ALA A 137 -8.73 -7.82 6.01
CA ALA A 137 -7.36 -7.61 5.55
C ALA A 137 -6.32 -7.83 6.67
N ALA A 138 -6.59 -7.34 7.89
CA ALA A 138 -5.74 -7.57 9.04
C ALA A 138 -5.65 -9.06 9.41
N GLY A 139 -6.78 -9.80 9.35
CA GLY A 139 -6.79 -11.24 9.53
C GLY A 139 -5.90 -11.97 8.52
N ARG A 140 -5.95 -11.56 7.25
CA ARG A 140 -5.08 -12.09 6.19
C ARG A 140 -3.62 -11.78 6.43
N LEU A 141 -3.28 -10.55 6.84
CA LEU A 141 -1.91 -10.18 7.19
C LEU A 141 -1.38 -11.02 8.36
N CYS A 142 -2.17 -11.16 9.42
CA CYS A 142 -1.82 -11.98 10.59
C CYS A 142 -1.56 -13.45 10.21
N ALA A 143 -2.37 -14.01 9.30
CA ALA A 143 -2.19 -15.38 8.81
C ALA A 143 -0.84 -15.60 8.08
N ARG A 144 -0.14 -14.53 7.70
CA ARG A 144 1.22 -14.60 7.10
C ARG A 144 2.34 -14.72 8.12
N THR A 145 2.03 -14.72 9.42
CA THR A 145 3.02 -14.92 10.49
C THR A 145 3.55 -16.35 10.47
N ILE A 146 4.85 -16.49 10.25
CA ILE A 146 5.57 -17.75 10.36
C ILE A 146 6.29 -17.77 11.70
N VAL A 147 5.95 -18.76 12.53
CA VAL A 147 6.61 -19.00 13.81
C VAL A 147 7.66 -20.11 13.62
N THR A 148 8.85 -19.86 14.14
CA THR A 148 9.99 -20.77 14.13
C THR A 148 10.56 -20.91 15.55
N GLU A 149 11.44 -21.86 15.78
CA GLU A 149 12.15 -21.99 17.06
C GLU A 149 12.95 -20.72 17.46
N ARG A 150 13.33 -19.89 16.48
CA ARG A 150 14.17 -18.69 16.68
C ARG A 150 13.39 -17.39 16.72
N GLY A 151 12.06 -17.45 16.64
CA GLY A 151 11.18 -16.28 16.62
C GLY A 151 10.14 -16.34 15.51
N ALA A 152 9.50 -15.20 15.25
CA ALA A 152 8.42 -15.07 14.27
C ALA A 152 8.69 -13.94 13.27
N TYR A 153 8.21 -14.10 12.05
CA TYR A 153 8.26 -13.06 11.00
C TYR A 153 7.01 -13.10 10.14
N LEU A 154 6.70 -11.99 9.48
CA LEU A 154 5.67 -11.93 8.45
C LEU A 154 6.29 -12.31 7.11
N SER A 155 5.76 -13.34 6.46
CA SER A 155 6.17 -13.69 5.09
C SER A 155 5.80 -12.56 4.14
N SER A 156 6.77 -11.99 3.42
CA SER A 156 6.52 -10.84 2.55
C SER A 156 5.60 -11.18 1.38
N TRP A 157 5.91 -12.26 0.67
CA TRP A 157 5.28 -12.62 -0.60
C TRP A 157 5.13 -14.13 -0.74
N ARG A 158 4.33 -14.56 -1.72
CA ARG A 158 4.02 -15.96 -2.08
C ARG A 158 2.91 -16.61 -1.26
N PRO A 159 2.29 -17.67 -1.80
CA PRO A 159 1.35 -18.52 -1.07
C PRO A 159 1.94 -19.08 0.23
N LEU A 160 1.12 -19.21 1.27
CA LEU A 160 1.52 -19.68 2.60
C LEU A 160 1.88 -21.18 2.67
N ASP A 161 1.49 -21.93 1.64
CA ASP A 161 1.86 -23.32 1.42
C ASP A 161 3.18 -23.48 0.64
N ASP A 162 3.80 -22.41 0.13
CA ASP A 162 5.12 -22.49 -0.51
C ASP A 162 6.18 -22.87 0.53
N ALA A 163 6.73 -24.09 0.41
CA ALA A 163 7.75 -24.61 1.31
C ALA A 163 9.04 -23.76 1.36
N ARG A 164 9.28 -22.86 0.39
CA ARG A 164 10.38 -21.89 0.42
C ARG A 164 10.12 -20.74 1.39
N ALA A 165 8.85 -20.32 1.52
CA ALA A 165 8.46 -19.25 2.45
C ALA A 165 8.80 -19.61 3.90
N ARG A 166 8.83 -20.92 4.25
CA ARG A 166 9.18 -21.41 5.60
C ARG A 166 10.68 -21.60 5.83
N ARG A 167 11.52 -21.61 4.79
CA ARG A 167 12.97 -21.92 4.89
C ARG A 167 13.86 -20.70 5.07
N LEU A 168 13.33 -19.48 4.88
CA LEU A 168 14.11 -18.23 4.98
C LEU A 168 14.59 -17.94 6.41
N GLY A 169 13.95 -18.52 7.44
CA GLY A 169 14.42 -18.47 8.83
C GLY A 169 15.70 -19.27 9.11
N HIS A 170 16.09 -20.22 8.24
CA HIS A 170 17.27 -21.06 8.46
C HIS A 170 18.51 -20.68 7.64
N ARG A 171 18.38 -20.00 6.49
CA ARG A 171 19.53 -19.77 5.58
C ARG A 171 20.15 -18.37 5.61
N HIS A 172 19.45 -17.36 6.12
CA HIS A 172 19.98 -15.99 6.10
C HIS A 172 20.99 -15.67 7.20
N HIS A 173 21.01 -16.40 8.31
CA HIS A 173 22.04 -16.21 9.35
C HIS A 173 23.41 -16.75 8.93
N ASP A 174 23.46 -17.88 8.22
CA ASP A 174 24.73 -18.51 7.83
C ASP A 174 25.42 -17.75 6.68
N GLN A 175 24.65 -17.18 5.75
CA GLN A 175 25.21 -16.38 4.64
C GLN A 175 25.68 -14.99 5.09
N PHE A 176 25.02 -14.35 6.06
CA PHE A 176 25.50 -13.08 6.62
C PHE A 176 26.72 -13.25 7.54
N ALA A 177 26.78 -14.34 8.33
CA ALA A 177 27.94 -14.63 9.16
C ALA A 177 29.19 -15.02 8.34
N ALA A 178 29.01 -15.77 7.25
CA ALA A 178 30.12 -16.12 6.35
C ALA A 178 30.70 -14.91 5.60
N ALA A 179 29.86 -13.92 5.25
CA ALA A 179 30.30 -12.68 4.59
C ALA A 179 31.07 -11.74 5.54
N LEU A 180 30.77 -11.76 6.85
CA LEU A 180 31.45 -10.94 7.86
C LEU A 180 32.75 -11.58 8.39
N LEU A 181 32.88 -12.90 8.32
CA LEU A 181 34.06 -13.64 8.82
C LEU A 181 35.04 -14.08 7.72
N GLY A 182 34.65 -14.02 6.44
CA GLY A 182 35.50 -14.39 5.30
C GLY A 182 36.51 -13.32 4.84
N GLY A 183 36.56 -12.18 5.53
CA GLY A 183 37.31 -11.00 5.10
C GLY A 183 38.68 -10.77 5.76
N ARG A 184 39.42 -11.80 6.17
CA ARG A 184 40.86 -11.68 6.48
C ARG A 184 41.60 -12.98 6.17
N THR A 185 42.14 -13.08 4.96
CA THR A 185 43.24 -14.01 4.64
C THR A 185 44.51 -13.20 4.38
N GLN A 186 45.57 -13.62 5.07
CA GLN A 186 46.97 -13.57 4.65
C GLN A 186 47.53 -12.23 4.11
N ARG A 187 48.37 -11.58 4.91
CA ARG A 187 49.82 -11.45 4.66
C ARG A 187 50.57 -11.51 5.97
#